data_AF-A0A090X831-F1
#
_entry.id   AF-A0A090X831-F1
#
_cell.length_a   1.000
_cell.length_b   1.000
_cell.length_c   1.000
_cell.angle_alpha   90.00
_cell.angle_beta   90.00
_cell.angle_gamma   90.00
#
_symmetry.space_group_name_H-M   'P 1'
#
loop_
_entity.id
_entity.type
_entity.pdbx_description
1 polymer ?
#
loop_
_entity_poly.entity_id
_entity_poly.type
_entity_poly.pdbx_seq_one_letter_code
_entity_poly.pdbx_strand_id
1 'polypeptide(L)'
;MMKTLFLAFLLSGYALCSEEQETSEPEPVWKKTKYSDMQNISKLILMPDMGTRHYVYEGNSDSDYMLNTTYPFHCGAMLWQGIENDTRNAQRESKNITGQTFIENYGRWVNLKPMKDTSANVSTWMEVRDYAERKFILANMSLVYSDYQKCALLQYKDTDKCEVWRYENPEKKNKTTVCELLHEYVCPNNITIYSKPGCYKKQK
;
A
#
# COMPACT_ATOMS: atom_id res chain seq x y z
N MET A 1 15.24 -34.51 -77.17
CA MET A 1 15.85 -35.24 -76.03
C MET A 1 15.02 -34.96 -74.77
N MET A 2 15.00 -35.87 -73.80
CA MET A 2 14.56 -35.64 -72.40
C MET A 2 15.30 -34.44 -71.79
N LYS A 3 14.92 -33.73 -70.72
CA LYS A 3 14.02 -33.93 -69.55
C LYS A 3 13.76 -32.51 -68.95
N THR A 4 12.82 -32.16 -68.06
CA THR A 4 11.84 -32.87 -67.20
C THR A 4 10.64 -31.93 -66.94
N LEU A 5 9.54 -32.42 -66.36
CA LEU A 5 8.53 -31.61 -65.66
C LEU A 5 9.02 -31.26 -64.24
N PHE A 6 8.62 -30.13 -63.65
CA PHE A 6 8.23 -30.09 -62.22
C PHE A 6 7.27 -28.92 -61.93
N LEU A 7 6.47 -29.09 -60.88
CA LEU A 7 5.21 -28.40 -60.64
C LEU A 7 5.26 -27.48 -59.40
N ALA A 8 4.53 -26.36 -59.51
CA ALA A 8 3.56 -25.87 -58.51
C ALA A 8 3.97 -24.96 -57.32
N PHE A 9 2.88 -24.37 -56.82
CA PHE A 9 2.62 -23.66 -55.56
C PHE A 9 3.07 -22.19 -55.40
N LEU A 10 2.15 -21.32 -55.83
CA LEU A 10 1.81 -20.07 -55.16
C LEU A 10 1.66 -20.31 -53.64
N LEU A 11 2.38 -19.52 -52.84
CA LEU A 11 2.01 -19.24 -51.46
C LEU A 11 1.99 -17.72 -51.27
N SER A 12 0.80 -17.19 -51.06
CA SER A 12 0.56 -15.79 -50.72
C SER A 12 1.18 -15.48 -49.36
N GLY A 13 2.27 -14.72 -49.34
CA GLY A 13 2.82 -14.15 -48.12
C GLY A 13 1.92 -13.03 -47.58
N TYR A 14 0.81 -13.39 -46.93
CA TYR A 14 0.15 -12.48 -46.01
C TYR A 14 1.07 -12.29 -44.81
N ALA A 15 1.77 -11.16 -44.79
CA ALA A 15 2.44 -10.67 -43.61
C ALA A 15 1.37 -10.32 -42.56
N LEU A 16 1.00 -11.31 -41.76
CA LEU A 16 0.32 -11.10 -40.49
C LEU A 16 1.32 -10.40 -39.55
N CYS A 17 1.41 -9.09 -39.68
CA CYS A 17 1.86 -8.24 -38.59
C CYS A 17 0.84 -8.41 -37.46
N SER A 18 1.09 -9.39 -36.60
CA SER A 18 0.52 -9.45 -35.26
C SER A 18 1.08 -8.27 -34.49
N GLU A 19 0.45 -7.11 -34.68
CA GLU A 19 0.63 -5.96 -33.82
C GLU A 19 0.11 -6.39 -32.44
N GLU A 20 1.01 -6.85 -31.57
CA GLU A 20 0.69 -7.05 -30.16
C GLU A 20 0.27 -5.70 -29.62
N GLN A 21 -1.05 -5.51 -29.54
CA GLN A 21 -1.64 -4.32 -28.96
C GLN A 21 -1.23 -4.30 -27.49
N GLU A 22 -0.23 -3.47 -27.17
CA GLU A 22 0.31 -3.34 -25.82
C GLU A 22 -0.76 -2.67 -24.93
N THR A 23 -1.64 -3.49 -24.37
CA THR A 23 -2.81 -3.09 -23.56
C THR A 23 -2.43 -2.77 -22.11
N SER A 24 -1.15 -2.54 -21.83
CA SER A 24 -0.72 -2.12 -20.50
C SER A 24 -1.22 -0.71 -20.21
N GLU A 25 -2.01 -0.54 -19.15
CA GLU A 25 -2.37 0.79 -18.68
C GLU A 25 -1.09 1.57 -18.35
N PRO A 26 -0.98 2.86 -18.74
CA PRO A 26 0.23 3.62 -18.55
C PRO A 26 0.55 3.75 -17.05
N GLU A 27 1.75 3.35 -16.66
CA GLU A 27 2.19 3.33 -15.25
C GLU A 27 1.87 4.66 -14.53
N PRO A 28 1.24 4.65 -13.34
CA PRO A 28 0.83 5.85 -12.63
C PRO A 28 1.94 6.88 -12.47
N VAL A 29 1.60 8.15 -12.69
CA VAL A 29 2.56 9.27 -12.79
C VAL A 29 3.50 9.36 -11.58
N TRP A 30 3.03 8.96 -10.39
CA TRP A 30 3.82 8.96 -9.17
C TRP A 30 4.95 7.92 -9.16
N LYS A 31 4.84 6.77 -9.82
CA LYS A 31 5.89 5.71 -9.82
C LYS A 31 7.19 6.08 -10.56
N LYS A 32 7.26 7.27 -11.18
CA LYS A 32 8.45 7.69 -11.96
C LYS A 32 9.66 7.86 -11.05
N THR A 33 10.81 7.31 -11.45
CA THR A 33 12.07 7.27 -10.64
C THR A 33 12.50 8.62 -10.06
N LYS A 34 12.17 9.75 -10.70
CA LYS A 34 12.41 11.10 -10.15
C LYS A 34 11.71 11.41 -8.82
N TYR A 35 10.74 10.60 -8.40
CA TYR A 35 10.04 10.69 -7.12
C TYR A 35 10.54 9.67 -6.09
N SER A 36 11.53 8.82 -6.42
CA SER A 36 11.91 7.67 -5.60
C SER A 36 12.38 8.05 -4.18
N ASP A 37 12.95 9.24 -3.99
CA ASP A 37 13.35 9.73 -2.67
C ASP A 37 12.18 9.90 -1.70
N MET A 38 10.98 10.23 -2.22
CA MET A 38 9.71 10.34 -1.47
C MET A 38 9.00 8.99 -1.32
N GLN A 39 9.57 7.92 -1.89
CA GLN A 39 8.97 6.59 -2.01
C GLN A 39 9.83 5.49 -1.38
N ASN A 40 10.93 5.86 -0.73
CA ASN A 40 11.75 4.94 0.05
C ASN A 40 10.94 4.38 1.24
N ILE A 41 10.32 3.21 1.04
CA ILE A 41 9.50 2.51 2.04
C ILE A 41 10.35 2.03 3.22
N SER A 42 11.64 1.73 3.00
CA SER A 42 12.56 1.34 4.09
C SER A 42 12.71 2.47 5.10
N LYS A 43 12.73 3.75 4.67
CA LYS A 43 12.67 4.88 5.61
C LYS A 43 11.36 4.89 6.40
N LEU A 44 10.22 4.64 5.76
CA LEU A 44 8.90 4.64 6.43
C LEU A 44 8.81 3.58 7.53
N ILE A 45 9.33 2.36 7.29
CA ILE A 45 9.11 1.22 8.19
C ILE A 45 10.33 0.82 9.04
N LEU A 46 11.56 1.08 8.60
CA LEU A 46 12.78 0.69 9.35
C LEU A 46 13.37 1.81 10.20
N MET A 47 13.00 3.08 9.99
CA MET A 47 13.51 4.20 10.82
C MET A 47 12.70 4.56 12.07
N PRO A 48 11.37 4.32 12.19
CA PRO A 48 10.64 4.67 13.41
C PRO A 48 11.14 3.91 14.65
N ASP A 49 11.19 4.61 15.79
CA ASP A 49 11.55 4.02 17.08
C ASP A 49 10.50 3.00 17.54
N MET A 50 10.96 1.93 18.20
CA MET A 50 10.06 0.94 18.81
C MET A 50 9.11 1.61 19.81
N GLY A 51 7.81 1.26 19.74
CA GLY A 51 6.74 1.88 20.52
C GLY A 51 6.11 3.12 19.88
N THR A 52 6.67 3.64 18.79
CA THR A 52 6.06 4.73 18.00
C THR A 52 4.79 4.23 17.31
N ARG A 53 3.75 5.07 17.22
CA ARG A 53 2.55 4.81 16.42
C ARG A 53 2.47 5.73 15.23
N HIS A 54 2.25 5.17 14.03
CA HIS A 54 1.67 5.92 12.92
C HIS A 54 0.17 5.61 12.86
N TYR A 55 -0.66 6.63 12.69
CA TYR A 55 -2.11 6.57 12.77
C TYR A 55 -2.71 6.53 11.38
N VAL A 56 -3.53 5.53 11.09
CA VAL A 56 -4.24 5.43 9.81
C VAL A 56 -5.42 6.39 9.90
N TYR A 57 -5.25 7.55 9.25
CA TYR A 57 -6.13 8.68 9.42
C TYR A 57 -7.38 8.57 8.54
N GLU A 58 -7.16 8.23 7.28
CA GLU A 58 -8.18 8.06 6.24
C GLU A 58 -7.71 7.05 5.17
N GLY A 59 -8.66 6.63 4.34
CA GLY A 59 -8.47 5.71 3.21
C GLY A 59 -9.80 5.57 2.47
N ASN A 60 -9.90 4.64 1.52
CA ASN A 60 -11.10 4.45 0.69
C ASN A 60 -11.62 3.00 0.66
N SER A 61 -11.37 2.25 1.73
CA SER A 61 -11.88 0.90 1.97
C SER A 61 -12.59 0.84 3.33
N ASP A 62 -13.74 0.17 3.41
CA ASP A 62 -14.40 -0.10 4.69
C ASP A 62 -13.73 -1.28 5.43
N SER A 63 -13.02 -2.15 4.70
CA SER A 63 -12.29 -3.32 5.22
C SER A 63 -10.79 -3.07 5.32
N ASP A 64 -10.14 -3.65 6.32
CA ASP A 64 -8.69 -3.66 6.48
C ASP A 64 -8.07 -4.98 5.99
N TYR A 65 -7.19 -4.88 4.99
CA TYR A 65 -6.54 -6.02 4.33
C TYR A 65 -5.55 -6.78 5.23
N MET A 66 -5.02 -6.15 6.28
CA MET A 66 -4.12 -6.79 7.24
C MET A 66 -4.89 -7.55 8.33
N LEU A 67 -6.02 -6.99 8.76
CA LEU A 67 -6.79 -7.48 9.90
C LEU A 67 -7.88 -8.49 9.53
N ASN A 68 -8.47 -8.41 8.33
CA ASN A 68 -9.57 -9.27 7.88
C ASN A 68 -10.75 -9.34 8.91
N THR A 69 -11.19 -8.16 9.38
CA THR A 69 -12.28 -8.04 10.35
C THR A 69 -13.65 -8.12 9.71
N THR A 70 -14.64 -8.62 10.45
CA THR A 70 -16.06 -8.64 10.05
C THR A 70 -16.78 -7.31 10.28
N TYR A 71 -16.11 -6.33 10.88
CA TYR A 71 -16.61 -4.99 11.16
C TYR A 71 -15.74 -3.92 10.46
N PRO A 72 -16.30 -2.72 10.18
CA PRO A 72 -15.58 -1.67 9.45
C PRO A 72 -14.34 -1.15 10.18
N PHE A 73 -13.31 -0.80 9.42
CA PHE A 73 -12.04 -0.35 9.97
C PHE A 73 -12.13 1.05 10.61
N HIS A 74 -11.75 1.16 11.88
CA HIS A 74 -11.83 2.41 12.66
C HIS A 74 -10.65 2.55 13.61
N CYS A 75 -10.24 3.80 13.88
CA CYS A 75 -9.17 4.14 14.83
C CYS A 75 -7.84 3.42 14.57
N GLY A 76 -7.50 3.28 13.29
CA GLY A 76 -6.36 2.51 12.83
C GLY A 76 -5.01 3.03 13.32
N ALA A 77 -4.11 2.12 13.68
CA ALA A 77 -2.70 2.47 13.89
C ALA A 77 -1.74 1.33 13.53
N MET A 78 -0.52 1.71 13.21
CA MET A 78 0.65 0.84 13.15
C MET A 78 1.54 1.16 14.34
N LEU A 79 1.60 0.24 15.31
CA LEU A 79 2.52 0.29 16.43
C LEU A 79 3.83 -0.43 16.05
N TRP A 80 4.92 0.33 15.95
CA TRP A 80 6.22 -0.16 15.53
C TRP A 80 6.90 -1.00 16.61
N GLN A 81 7.38 -2.20 16.25
CA GLN A 81 8.05 -3.14 17.16
C GLN A 81 9.51 -3.33 16.72
N GLY A 82 10.15 -4.45 17.04
CA GLY A 82 11.55 -4.72 16.67
C GLY A 82 11.80 -4.86 15.15
N ILE A 83 13.07 -4.73 14.75
CA ILE A 83 13.58 -5.05 13.41
C ILE A 83 14.28 -6.41 13.47
N GLU A 84 14.09 -7.25 12.46
CA GLU A 84 14.75 -8.55 12.33
C GLU A 84 14.97 -8.83 10.84
N ASN A 85 16.19 -9.22 10.42
CA ASN A 85 16.49 -9.62 9.04
C ASN A 85 15.98 -8.61 7.97
N ASP A 86 16.27 -7.32 8.16
CA ASP A 86 15.81 -6.19 7.33
C ASP A 86 14.29 -6.03 7.19
N THR A 87 13.51 -6.69 8.05
CA THR A 87 12.06 -6.56 8.14
C THR A 87 11.64 -5.88 9.45
N ARG A 88 10.52 -5.16 9.43
CA ARG A 88 9.92 -4.57 10.63
C ARG A 88 8.80 -5.45 11.15
N ASN A 89 8.87 -5.86 12.41
CA ASN A 89 7.72 -6.35 13.13
C ASN A 89 6.86 -5.17 13.59
N ALA A 90 5.55 -5.29 13.52
CA ALA A 90 4.62 -4.27 13.97
C ALA A 90 3.29 -4.89 14.42
N GLN A 91 2.49 -4.13 15.17
CA GLN A 91 1.10 -4.46 15.45
C GLN A 91 0.20 -3.49 14.68
N ARG A 92 -0.65 -4.03 13.80
CA ARG A 92 -1.77 -3.29 13.20
C ARG A 92 -2.91 -3.28 14.21
N GLU A 93 -3.38 -2.11 14.60
CA GLU A 93 -4.46 -1.87 15.57
C GLU A 93 -5.72 -1.35 14.85
N SER A 94 -6.89 -1.77 15.32
CA SER A 94 -8.23 -1.26 14.94
C SER A 94 -9.16 -1.32 16.14
N LYS A 95 -10.29 -0.61 16.09
CA LYS A 95 -11.32 -0.66 17.14
C LYS A 95 -12.69 -1.05 16.60
N ASN A 96 -13.35 -1.96 17.30
CA ASN A 96 -14.76 -2.25 17.08
C ASN A 96 -15.61 -1.15 17.74
N ILE A 97 -16.46 -0.49 16.95
CA ILE A 97 -17.41 0.53 17.43
C ILE A 97 -18.82 -0.05 17.36
N THR A 98 -19.47 -0.19 18.51
CA THR A 98 -20.91 -0.49 18.57
C THR A 98 -21.60 0.63 19.36
N GLY A 99 -22.55 1.31 18.71
CA GLY A 99 -23.14 2.55 19.21
C GLY A 99 -22.14 3.72 19.23
N GLN A 100 -22.02 4.41 20.37
CA GLN A 100 -21.08 5.53 20.56
C GLN A 100 -19.81 5.15 21.32
N THR A 101 -19.61 3.85 21.62
CA THR A 101 -18.54 3.35 22.48
C THR A 101 -17.58 2.43 21.73
N PHE A 102 -16.28 2.61 21.97
CA PHE A 102 -15.23 1.67 21.56
C PHE A 102 -15.24 0.49 22.52
N ILE A 103 -15.70 -0.69 22.07
CA ILE A 103 -15.86 -1.86 22.95
C ILE A 103 -14.60 -2.73 22.94
N GLU A 104 -13.94 -2.89 21.79
CA GLU A 104 -12.80 -3.80 21.64
C GLU A 104 -11.66 -3.16 20.85
N ASN A 105 -10.42 -3.40 21.29
CA ASN A 105 -9.22 -3.14 20.48
C ASN A 105 -8.82 -4.46 19.82
N TYR A 106 -8.82 -4.52 18.50
CA TYR A 106 -8.29 -5.65 17.75
C TYR A 106 -6.86 -5.33 17.30
N GLY A 107 -5.98 -6.32 17.38
CA GLY A 107 -4.57 -6.14 17.04
C GLY A 107 -3.98 -7.38 16.40
N ARG A 108 -3.45 -7.25 15.18
CA ARG A 108 -2.70 -8.33 14.50
C ARG A 108 -1.22 -8.00 14.45
N TRP A 109 -0.38 -8.98 14.76
CA TRP A 109 1.06 -8.88 14.53
C TRP A 109 1.38 -9.14 13.07
N VAL A 110 2.12 -8.24 12.45
CA VAL A 110 2.54 -8.31 11.05
C VAL A 110 4.06 -8.16 10.94
N ASN A 111 4.61 -8.77 9.90
CA ASN A 111 5.99 -8.60 9.48
C ASN A 111 6.01 -7.85 8.14
N LEU A 112 6.75 -6.75 8.08
CA LEU A 112 6.76 -5.81 6.95
C LEU A 112 8.14 -5.87 6.30
N LYS A 113 8.16 -6.36 5.06
CA LYS A 113 9.41 -6.52 4.29
C LYS A 113 9.50 -5.42 3.24
N PRO A 114 10.53 -4.56 3.25
CA PRO A 114 10.78 -3.63 2.16
C PRO A 114 11.12 -4.39 0.88
N MET A 115 10.54 -3.95 -0.23
CA MET A 115 10.68 -4.54 -1.56
C MET A 115 10.88 -3.44 -2.60
N LYS A 116 11.49 -3.80 -3.73
CA LYS A 116 12.01 -2.87 -4.73
C LYS A 116 11.40 -3.17 -6.09
N ASP A 117 10.77 -2.17 -6.71
CA ASP A 117 10.40 -2.27 -8.13
C ASP A 117 11.68 -2.20 -9.00
N THR A 118 11.71 -2.94 -10.11
CA THR A 118 12.92 -3.18 -10.92
C THR A 118 13.62 -1.90 -11.40
N SER A 119 12.87 -0.83 -11.64
CA SER A 119 13.35 0.47 -12.14
C SER A 119 13.69 1.49 -11.04
N ALA A 120 13.44 1.17 -9.78
CA ALA A 120 13.73 2.05 -8.65
C ALA A 120 15.19 1.92 -8.19
N ASN A 121 15.71 2.93 -7.49
CA ASN A 121 17.01 2.81 -6.79
C ASN A 121 16.84 2.39 -5.32
N VAL A 122 15.71 2.71 -4.71
CA VAL A 122 15.33 2.38 -3.33
C VAL A 122 14.22 1.31 -3.31
N SER A 123 13.94 0.72 -2.14
CA SER A 123 12.70 -0.04 -1.93
C SER A 123 11.50 0.91 -1.98
N THR A 124 10.51 0.60 -2.82
CA THR A 124 9.35 1.45 -3.15
C THR A 124 8.02 0.93 -2.63
N TRP A 125 7.97 -0.35 -2.24
CA TRP A 125 6.77 -1.01 -1.75
C TRP A 125 7.12 -2.04 -0.66
N MET A 126 6.14 -2.54 0.06
CA MET A 126 6.33 -3.57 1.08
C MET A 126 5.36 -4.73 0.90
N GLU A 127 5.85 -5.94 1.18
CA GLU A 127 5.00 -7.08 1.51
C GLU A 127 4.62 -6.97 2.99
N VAL A 128 3.32 -7.02 3.26
CA VAL A 128 2.75 -7.17 4.60
C VAL A 128 2.46 -8.65 4.79
N ARG A 129 3.19 -9.29 5.69
CA ARG A 129 3.09 -10.73 5.98
C ARG A 129 2.49 -10.94 7.37
N ASP A 130 1.86 -12.08 7.58
CA ASP A 130 1.53 -12.51 8.94
C ASP A 130 2.82 -12.74 9.75
N TYR A 131 2.84 -12.33 11.01
CA TYR A 131 4.02 -12.46 11.86
C TYR A 131 4.33 -13.92 12.24
N ALA A 132 3.30 -14.72 12.51
CA ALA A 132 3.45 -16.13 12.87
C ALA A 132 3.67 -16.99 11.62
N GLU A 133 2.90 -16.74 10.57
CA GLU A 133 3.06 -17.42 9.28
C GLU A 133 3.72 -16.51 8.23
N ARG A 134 5.05 -16.30 8.35
CA ARG A 134 5.84 -15.39 7.47
C ARG A 134 5.79 -15.67 5.96
N LYS A 135 5.12 -16.75 5.53
CA LYS A 135 4.83 -17.09 4.12
C LYS A 135 3.46 -16.56 3.64
N PHE A 136 2.53 -16.30 4.55
CA PHE A 136 1.21 -15.76 4.25
C PHE A 136 1.31 -14.25 4.05
N ILE A 137 1.09 -13.80 2.81
CA ILE A 137 1.06 -12.38 2.45
C ILE A 137 -0.38 -11.89 2.65
N LEU A 138 -0.54 -10.89 3.52
CA LEU A 138 -1.80 -10.22 3.82
C LEU A 138 -2.12 -9.15 2.78
N ALA A 139 -1.09 -8.38 2.39
CA ALA A 139 -1.22 -7.28 1.45
C ALA A 139 0.14 -6.89 0.85
N ASN A 140 0.12 -6.25 -0.31
CA ASN A 140 1.27 -5.55 -0.88
C ASN A 140 0.94 -4.05 -0.97
N MET A 141 1.81 -3.18 -0.45
CA MET A 141 1.55 -1.73 -0.42
C MET A 141 2.72 -0.95 -1.03
N SER A 142 2.45 -0.13 -2.05
CA SER A 142 3.41 0.85 -2.59
C SER A 142 3.36 2.14 -1.77
N LEU A 143 4.54 2.74 -1.55
CA LEU A 143 4.61 4.12 -1.05
C LEU A 143 4.40 5.07 -2.22
N VAL A 144 3.25 5.75 -2.24
CA VAL A 144 2.94 6.77 -3.26
C VAL A 144 3.75 8.04 -2.98
N TYR A 145 3.74 8.48 -1.72
CA TYR A 145 4.44 9.67 -1.25
C TYR A 145 4.65 9.63 0.28
N SER A 146 5.75 10.19 0.75
CA SER A 146 5.96 10.58 2.14
C SER A 146 6.84 11.82 2.24
N ASP A 147 6.58 12.66 3.25
CA ASP A 147 7.48 13.74 3.66
C ASP A 147 8.49 13.31 4.75
N TYR A 148 8.40 12.07 5.23
CA TYR A 148 9.16 11.48 6.34
C TYR A 148 9.13 12.29 7.66
N GLN A 149 8.16 13.19 7.83
CA GLN A 149 8.05 14.06 9.01
C GLN A 149 6.64 14.07 9.61
N LYS A 150 5.60 13.95 8.79
CA LYS A 150 4.20 14.07 9.18
C LYS A 150 3.33 12.96 8.63
N CYS A 151 3.61 12.47 7.41
CA CYS A 151 2.70 11.55 6.74
C CYS A 151 3.32 10.61 5.71
N ALA A 152 2.58 9.55 5.39
CA ALA A 152 2.73 8.75 4.18
C ALA A 152 1.36 8.49 3.53
N LEU A 153 1.31 8.48 2.20
CA LEU A 153 0.22 7.96 1.39
C LEU A 153 0.68 6.62 0.78
N LEU A 154 -0.05 5.56 1.08
CA LEU A 154 0.21 4.21 0.59
C LEU A 154 -0.94 3.75 -0.30
N GLN A 155 -0.64 2.95 -1.33
CA GLN A 155 -1.63 2.27 -2.16
C GLN A 155 -1.41 0.76 -2.14
N TYR A 156 -2.47 -0.02 -1.95
CA TYR A 156 -2.46 -1.48 -2.08
C TYR A 156 -2.26 -1.85 -3.56
N LYS A 157 -1.15 -2.54 -3.89
CA LYS A 157 -0.63 -2.71 -5.29
C LYS A 157 -1.66 -3.26 -6.28
N ASP A 158 -2.55 -4.12 -5.81
CA ASP A 158 -3.46 -4.90 -6.63
C ASP A 158 -4.91 -4.33 -6.62
N THR A 159 -5.08 -3.06 -6.21
CA THR A 159 -6.38 -2.41 -6.01
C THR A 159 -6.35 -0.90 -6.25
N ASP A 160 -7.53 -0.26 -6.29
CA ASP A 160 -7.71 1.20 -6.21
C ASP A 160 -7.62 1.76 -4.78
N LYS A 161 -7.14 0.96 -3.79
CA LYS A 161 -7.23 1.32 -2.37
C LYS A 161 -6.00 2.02 -1.83
N CYS A 162 -6.23 3.12 -1.14
CA CYS A 162 -5.22 3.95 -0.50
C CYS A 162 -5.45 4.05 1.02
N GLU A 163 -4.38 4.34 1.74
CA GLU A 163 -4.40 4.77 3.15
C GLU A 163 -3.44 5.96 3.36
N VAL A 164 -3.88 6.96 4.12
CA VAL A 164 -3.02 8.02 4.66
C VAL A 164 -2.65 7.70 6.10
N TRP A 165 -1.34 7.57 6.36
CA TRP A 165 -0.79 7.36 7.69
C TRP A 165 -0.18 8.68 8.19
N ARG A 166 -0.72 9.24 9.28
CA ARG A 166 -0.14 10.39 9.99
C ARG A 166 0.80 9.93 11.10
N TYR A 167 1.94 10.60 11.31
CA TYR A 167 2.91 10.20 12.35
C TYR A 167 2.61 10.83 13.71
N GLU A 168 1.99 12.01 13.70
CA GLU A 168 1.46 12.63 14.91
C GLU A 168 0.02 12.19 15.16
N ASN A 169 -0.36 12.10 16.43
CA ASN A 169 -1.72 11.73 16.83
C ASN A 169 -2.73 12.78 16.32
N PRO A 170 -3.71 12.41 15.47
CA PRO A 170 -4.65 13.35 14.86
C PRO A 170 -5.56 14.06 15.87
N GLU A 171 -5.79 13.52 17.08
CA GLU A 171 -6.52 14.23 18.14
C GLU A 171 -5.76 15.44 18.68
N LYS A 172 -4.42 15.47 18.55
CA LYS A 172 -3.59 16.59 19.04
C LYS A 172 -3.40 17.70 18.02
N LYS A 173 -3.61 17.43 16.72
CA LYS A 173 -3.25 18.33 15.63
C LYS A 173 -4.08 18.04 14.39
N ASN A 174 -4.98 18.97 14.08
CA ASN A 174 -5.94 18.83 12.98
C ASN A 174 -5.59 19.72 11.77
N LYS A 175 -4.32 19.74 11.37
CA LYS A 175 -3.88 20.38 10.12
C LYS A 175 -3.75 19.31 9.04
N THR A 176 -4.49 19.45 7.94
CA THR A 176 -4.35 18.65 6.73
C THR A 176 -2.90 18.61 6.27
N THR A 177 -2.40 17.43 5.91
CA THR A 177 -1.05 17.27 5.36
C THR A 177 -1.08 17.09 3.84
N VAL A 178 0.10 17.02 3.21
CA VAL A 178 0.22 16.78 1.77
C VAL A 178 -0.33 15.41 1.38
N CYS A 179 -0.32 14.42 2.28
CA CYS A 179 -0.79 13.07 1.96
C CYS A 179 -2.30 13.01 1.76
N GLU A 180 -3.12 13.69 2.57
CA GLU A 180 -4.57 13.82 2.37
C GLU A 180 -4.88 14.54 1.04
N LEU A 181 -4.16 15.62 0.74
CA LEU A 181 -4.34 16.32 -0.54
C LEU A 181 -3.99 15.42 -1.74
N LEU A 182 -2.92 14.63 -1.64
CA LEU A 182 -2.57 13.66 -2.69
C LEU A 182 -3.52 12.46 -2.76
N HIS A 183 -4.15 12.09 -1.65
CA HIS A 183 -5.12 10.99 -1.59
C HIS A 183 -6.34 11.29 -2.47
N GLU A 184 -6.86 12.52 -2.42
CA GLU A 184 -7.93 13.02 -3.30
C GLU A 184 -7.59 12.92 -4.80
N TYR A 185 -6.31 12.97 -5.19
CA TYR A 185 -5.89 12.84 -6.60
C TYR A 185 -5.56 11.40 -7.02
N VAL A 186 -5.08 10.55 -6.10
CA VAL A 186 -4.59 9.20 -6.41
C VAL A 186 -5.67 8.14 -6.22
N CYS A 187 -6.57 8.33 -5.25
CA CYS A 187 -7.67 7.42 -4.91
C CYS A 187 -8.95 8.24 -4.61
N PRO A 188 -9.52 8.96 -5.62
CA PRO A 188 -10.51 10.02 -5.41
C PRO A 188 -11.88 9.61 -4.83
N ASN A 189 -12.21 8.31 -4.83
CA ASN A 189 -13.57 7.83 -4.55
C ASN A 189 -13.70 7.31 -3.12
N ASN A 190 -14.80 7.66 -2.43
CA ASN A 190 -15.21 7.11 -1.13
C ASN A 190 -14.18 7.26 0.00
N ILE A 191 -13.57 8.44 0.15
CA ILE A 191 -12.64 8.72 1.25
C ILE A 191 -13.39 8.70 2.60
N THR A 192 -12.98 7.80 3.48
CA THR A 192 -13.47 7.61 4.84
C THR A 192 -12.39 8.01 5.85
N ILE A 193 -12.73 8.92 6.76
CA ILE A 193 -11.87 9.25 7.92
C ILE A 193 -12.07 8.20 9.01
N TYR A 194 -11.06 7.34 9.20
CA TYR A 194 -11.07 6.28 10.22
C TYR A 194 -10.81 6.82 11.63
N SER A 195 -10.08 7.94 11.74
CA SER A 195 -9.69 8.53 13.01
C SER A 195 -10.70 9.57 13.51
N LYS A 196 -11.57 9.17 14.45
CA LYS A 196 -12.55 10.03 15.13
C LYS A 196 -12.07 10.47 16.53
N PRO A 197 -12.57 11.59 17.09
CA PRO A 197 -12.21 12.02 18.44
C PRO A 197 -12.53 10.95 19.50
N GLY A 198 -11.54 10.58 20.31
CA GLY A 198 -11.66 9.52 21.31
C GLY A 198 -11.02 8.19 20.90
N CYS A 199 -10.64 8.02 19.63
CA CYS A 199 -9.91 6.84 19.15
C CYS A 199 -8.69 6.49 20.00
N TYR A 200 -7.90 7.48 20.44
CA TYR A 200 -6.58 7.24 21.04
C TYR A 200 -6.46 7.70 22.50
N LYS A 201 -7.59 7.98 23.14
CA LYS A 201 -7.64 8.21 24.58
C LYS A 201 -7.34 6.90 25.32
N LYS A 202 -6.42 6.97 26.30
CA LYS A 202 -6.30 5.90 27.30
C LYS A 202 -7.61 5.86 28.08
N GLN A 203 -8.25 4.69 28.15
CA GLN A 203 -9.28 4.45 29.15
C GLN A 203 -8.60 4.58 30.53
N LYS A 204 -9.30 5.22 31.48
CA LYS A 204 -8.83 5.43 32.84
C LYS A 204 -9.23 4.25 33.72
#